data_AF-A0A7W4DUU8-F1
#
_entry.id   AF-A0A7W4DUU8-F1
#
_cell.length_a   1.000
_cell.length_b   1.000
_cell.length_c   1.000
_cell.angle_alpha   90.00
_cell.angle_beta   90.00
_cell.angle_gamma   90.00
#
_symmetry.space_group_name_H-M   'P 1'
#
loop_
_entity.id
_entity.type
_entity.pdbx_description
1 polymer ?
#
loop_
_entity_poly.entity_id
_entity_poly.type
_entity_poly.pdbx_seq_one_letter_code
_entity_poly.pdbx_strand_id
1 'polypeptide(L)'
;PDVVLLRDGKRVECVVVSISNEVLYYNVVGRDGLQQVGLHRVMTIAFGAPRVDVLAQAKMQADEKRQAEAARQAEEAERKAKEEARLAEERRQAEKAAEEERIAEEVRRAAAKREAQKAEAEQKAKEEAEQKEVVAAQETGKGNAVVPAQIASSESWKDVVVTKDEADVKGMLFVDKYDLTLTQSSNWSRAKSDEMELGATIQLQKRAVQRRATHLLIKEVEFKRTYGEPPSIHIVGEAYRKRN
;
A
#
# COMPACT_ATOMS: atom_id res chain seq x y z
N PRO A 1 -14.27 62.74 -39.20
CA PRO A 1 -14.54 64.09 -38.64
C PRO A 1 -15.92 64.51 -39.13
N ASP A 2 -16.63 65.30 -38.34
CA ASP A 2 -17.93 65.85 -38.73
C ASP A 2 -17.71 67.08 -39.61
N VAL A 3 -18.68 67.34 -40.49
CA VAL A 3 -18.64 68.49 -41.40
C VAL A 3 -19.88 69.33 -41.17
N VAL A 4 -19.68 70.59 -40.80
CA VAL A 4 -20.76 71.56 -40.63
C VAL A 4 -20.68 72.56 -41.79
N LEU A 5 -21.78 72.68 -42.53
CA LEU A 5 -21.94 73.69 -43.57
C LEU A 5 -22.71 74.88 -43.00
N LEU A 6 -22.08 76.06 -42.99
CA LEU A 6 -22.72 77.30 -42.59
C LEU A 6 -23.48 77.93 -43.76
N ARG A 7 -24.55 78.68 -43.49
CA ARG A 7 -25.32 79.44 -44.49
C ARG A 7 -24.49 80.46 -45.27
N ASP A 8 -23.39 80.91 -44.66
CA ASP A 8 -22.40 81.79 -45.29
C ASP A 8 -21.53 81.06 -46.35
N GLY A 9 -21.85 79.80 -46.68
CA GLY A 9 -21.10 78.94 -47.61
C GLY A 9 -19.81 78.35 -47.05
N LYS A 10 -19.44 78.70 -45.81
CA LYS A 10 -18.22 78.20 -45.15
C LYS A 10 -18.43 76.76 -44.67
N ARG A 11 -17.51 75.89 -45.08
CA ARG A 11 -17.44 74.50 -44.61
C ARG A 11 -16.45 74.41 -43.45
N VAL A 12 -16.89 73.85 -42.33
CA VAL A 12 -16.08 73.66 -41.12
C VAL A 12 -15.95 72.18 -40.84
N GLU A 13 -14.71 71.67 -40.86
CA GLU A 13 -14.39 70.34 -40.36
C GLU A 13 -14.22 70.41 -38.84
N CYS A 14 -15.10 69.72 -38.14
CA CYS A 14 -15.17 69.78 -36.69
C CYS A 14 -15.60 68.44 -36.09
N VAL A 15 -15.59 68.37 -34.77
CA VAL A 15 -16.22 67.30 -33.99
C VAL A 15 -17.39 67.95 -33.28
N VAL A 16 -18.61 67.54 -33.63
CA VAL A 16 -19.83 68.04 -32.99
C VAL A 16 -19.91 67.42 -31.60
N VAL A 17 -19.99 68.28 -30.58
CA VAL A 17 -20.02 67.86 -29.18
C VAL A 17 -21.45 67.79 -28.67
N SER A 18 -22.26 68.80 -28.96
CA SER A 18 -23.68 68.86 -28.55
C SER A 18 -24.48 69.80 -29.45
N ILE A 19 -25.75 69.47 -29.68
CA ILE A 19 -26.70 70.28 -30.45
C ILE A 19 -27.86 70.66 -29.53
N SER A 20 -28.02 71.95 -29.26
CA SER A 20 -29.17 72.51 -28.55
C SER A 20 -30.13 73.18 -29.55
N ASN A 21 -31.32 73.58 -29.08
CA ASN A 21 -32.34 74.21 -29.93
C ASN A 21 -31.85 75.48 -30.66
N GLU A 22 -30.95 76.24 -30.03
CA GLU A 22 -30.48 77.53 -30.58
C GLU A 22 -28.99 77.54 -30.96
N VAL A 23 -28.19 76.62 -30.40
CA VAL A 23 -26.73 76.67 -30.48
C VAL A 23 -26.15 75.27 -30.74
N LEU A 24 -25.18 75.20 -31.65
CA LEU A 24 -24.35 74.04 -31.94
C LEU A 24 -22.97 74.24 -31.30
N TYR A 25 -22.57 73.30 -30.46
CA TYR A 25 -21.23 73.24 -29.84
C TYR A 25 -20.34 72.27 -30.61
N TYR A 26 -19.19 72.74 -31.08
CA TYR A 26 -18.26 71.95 -31.88
C TYR A 26 -16.80 72.29 -31.58
N ASN A 27 -15.90 71.34 -31.82
CA ASN A 27 -14.44 71.52 -31.77
C ASN A 27 -13.86 71.47 -33.18
N VAL A 28 -13.13 72.50 -33.60
CA VAL A 28 -12.48 72.52 -34.93
C VAL A 28 -11.29 71.56 -34.93
N VAL A 29 -11.15 70.76 -35.98
CA VAL A 29 -9.99 69.86 -36.12
C VAL A 29 -8.71 70.70 -36.24
N GLY A 30 -7.81 70.59 -35.25
CA GLY A 30 -6.54 71.33 -35.22
C GLY A 30 -6.55 72.63 -34.40
N ARG A 31 -7.64 72.98 -33.72
CA ARG A 31 -7.64 74.02 -32.67
C ARG A 31 -8.21 73.45 -31.38
N ASP A 32 -7.52 73.69 -30.27
CA ASP A 32 -8.08 73.44 -28.94
C ASP A 32 -9.00 74.60 -28.53
N GLY A 33 -10.25 74.27 -28.23
CA GLY A 33 -11.25 75.22 -27.74
C GLY A 33 -12.65 74.91 -28.24
N LEU A 34 -13.59 74.80 -27.29
CA LEU A 34 -15.02 74.63 -27.59
C LEU A 34 -15.55 75.89 -28.26
N GLN A 35 -16.02 75.74 -29.50
CA GLN A 35 -16.67 76.82 -30.24
C GLN A 35 -18.19 76.61 -30.25
N GLN A 36 -18.90 77.72 -30.35
CA GLN A 36 -20.34 77.72 -30.46
C GLN A 36 -20.78 78.52 -31.69
N VAL A 37 -21.76 78.00 -32.42
CA VAL A 37 -22.42 78.71 -33.52
C VAL A 37 -23.93 78.62 -33.35
N GLY A 38 -24.63 79.73 -33.60
CA GLY A 38 -26.08 79.72 -33.60
C GLY A 38 -26.61 78.80 -34.70
N LEU A 39 -27.58 77.95 -34.37
CA LEU A 39 -28.14 76.95 -35.29
C LEU A 39 -28.78 77.60 -36.52
N HIS A 40 -29.29 78.83 -36.38
CA HIS A 40 -29.79 79.66 -37.49
C HIS A 40 -28.74 79.95 -38.58
N ARG A 41 -27.45 79.86 -38.27
CA ARG A 41 -26.34 80.00 -39.22
C ARG A 41 -25.89 78.67 -39.81
N VAL A 42 -26.36 77.56 -39.28
CA VAL A 42 -26.04 76.21 -39.76
C VAL A 42 -27.03 75.84 -40.86
N MET A 43 -26.51 75.33 -41.97
CA MET A 43 -27.30 74.83 -43.09
C MET A 43 -27.47 73.31 -43.00
N THR A 44 -26.35 72.59 -42.86
CA THR A 44 -26.35 71.12 -42.81
C THR A 44 -25.23 70.63 -41.90
N ILE A 45 -25.48 69.53 -41.18
CA ILE A 45 -24.49 68.82 -40.37
C ILE A 45 -24.37 67.40 -40.93
N ALA A 46 -23.16 67.01 -41.31
CA ALA A 46 -22.83 65.65 -41.73
C ALA A 46 -21.92 65.03 -40.67
N PHE A 47 -22.44 64.09 -39.89
CA PHE A 47 -21.66 63.35 -38.90
C PHE A 47 -20.76 62.34 -39.61
N GLY A 48 -19.48 62.31 -39.22
CA GLY A 48 -18.55 61.27 -39.64
C GLY A 48 -18.92 59.92 -38.99
N ALA A 49 -18.49 58.82 -39.61
CA ALA A 49 -18.76 57.46 -39.11
C ALA A 49 -18.45 57.33 -37.59
N PRO A 50 -19.25 56.56 -36.84
CA PRO A 50 -19.09 56.42 -35.40
C PRO A 50 -17.69 55.92 -35.08
N ARG A 51 -16.95 56.68 -34.27
CA ARG A 51 -15.68 56.20 -33.71
C ARG A 51 -16.02 55.02 -32.81
N VAL A 52 -15.58 53.83 -33.21
CA VAL A 52 -15.62 52.64 -32.36
C VAL A 52 -14.83 52.99 -31.10
N ASP A 53 -15.48 52.96 -29.93
CA ASP A 53 -14.81 53.21 -28.66
C ASP A 53 -13.65 52.23 -28.52
N VAL A 54 -12.42 52.72 -28.64
CA VAL A 54 -11.19 51.92 -28.56
C VAL A 54 -11.14 51.15 -27.23
N LEU A 55 -11.76 51.71 -26.19
CA LEU A 55 -11.97 51.07 -24.89
C LEU A 55 -12.93 49.87 -24.93
N ALA A 56 -14.00 49.93 -25.73
CA ALA A 56 -14.94 48.83 -25.91
C ALA A 56 -14.30 47.69 -26.71
N GLN A 57 -13.52 48.02 -27.75
CA GLN A 57 -12.79 47.04 -28.53
C GLN A 57 -11.67 46.37 -27.71
N ALA A 58 -10.96 47.13 -26.88
CA ALA A 58 -9.97 46.58 -25.97
C ALA A 58 -10.58 45.64 -24.91
N LYS A 59 -11.77 45.95 -24.39
CA LYS A 59 -12.50 45.08 -23.46
C LYS A 59 -12.94 43.77 -24.12
N MET A 60 -13.51 43.84 -25.33
CA MET A 60 -13.89 42.63 -26.08
C MET A 60 -12.67 41.75 -26.38
N GLN A 61 -11.55 42.34 -26.80
CA GLN A 61 -10.31 41.58 -27.03
C GLN A 61 -9.73 40.97 -25.74
N ALA A 62 -9.88 41.65 -24.60
CA ALA A 62 -9.45 41.12 -23.31
C ALA A 62 -10.32 39.95 -22.86
N ASP A 63 -11.64 40.05 -23.02
CA ASP A 63 -12.56 38.96 -22.67
C ASP A 63 -12.42 37.77 -23.62
N GLU A 64 -12.21 38.01 -24.91
CA GLU A 64 -11.91 36.95 -25.89
C GLU A 64 -10.61 36.21 -25.54
N LYS A 65 -9.55 36.93 -25.13
CA LYS A 65 -8.30 36.30 -24.66
C LYS A 65 -8.51 35.47 -23.40
N ARG A 66 -9.29 35.97 -22.43
CA ARG A 66 -9.63 35.21 -21.21
C ARG A 66 -10.43 33.96 -21.53
N GLN A 67 -11.39 34.05 -22.46
CA GLN A 67 -12.18 32.90 -22.90
C GLN A 67 -11.32 31.87 -23.62
N ALA A 68 -10.40 32.30 -24.49
CA ALA A 68 -9.46 31.43 -25.16
C ALA A 68 -8.49 30.74 -24.18
N GLU A 69 -8.01 31.45 -23.16
CA GLU A 69 -7.15 30.88 -22.13
C GLU A 69 -7.92 29.89 -21.24
N ALA A 70 -9.13 30.24 -20.81
CA ALA A 70 -10.00 29.34 -20.04
C ALA A 70 -10.33 28.06 -20.83
N ALA A 71 -10.58 28.16 -22.13
CA ALA A 71 -10.81 27.00 -22.99
C ALA A 71 -9.57 26.09 -23.07
N ARG A 72 -8.36 26.66 -23.20
CA ARG A 72 -7.10 25.89 -23.18
C ARG A 72 -6.88 25.20 -21.83
N GLN A 73 -7.13 25.90 -20.74
CA GLN A 73 -7.01 25.33 -19.40
C GLN A 73 -8.01 24.19 -19.17
N ALA A 74 -9.24 24.33 -19.65
CA ALA A 74 -10.25 23.27 -19.58
C ALA A 74 -9.84 22.04 -20.41
N GLU A 75 -9.34 22.23 -21.64
CA GLU A 75 -8.84 21.13 -22.47
C GLU A 75 -7.63 20.44 -21.83
N GLU A 76 -6.69 21.20 -21.26
CA GLU A 76 -5.52 20.63 -20.58
C GLU A 76 -5.93 19.85 -19.32
N ALA A 77 -6.88 20.37 -18.54
CA ALA A 77 -7.43 19.67 -17.38
C ALA A 77 -8.14 18.37 -17.79
N GLU A 78 -8.91 18.39 -18.90
CA GLU A 78 -9.57 17.19 -19.42
C GLU A 78 -8.54 16.16 -19.92
N ARG A 79 -7.48 16.59 -20.60
CA ARG A 79 -6.38 15.70 -21.02
C ARG A 79 -5.68 15.06 -19.83
N LYS A 80 -5.36 15.83 -18.79
CA LYS A 80 -4.76 15.31 -17.55
C LYS A 80 -5.69 14.33 -16.83
N ALA A 81 -6.98 14.65 -16.73
CA ALA A 81 -7.96 13.75 -16.12
C ALA A 81 -8.11 12.43 -16.90
N LYS A 82 -8.10 12.48 -18.24
CA LYS A 82 -8.13 11.27 -19.08
C LYS A 82 -6.86 10.44 -18.94
N GLU A 83 -5.69 11.09 -18.89
CA GLU A 83 -4.42 10.39 -18.69
C GLU A 83 -4.33 9.72 -17.32
N GLU A 84 -4.76 10.44 -16.26
CA GLU A 84 -4.82 9.90 -14.91
C GLU A 84 -5.81 8.73 -14.80
N ALA A 85 -6.99 8.85 -15.44
CA ALA A 85 -7.96 7.76 -15.50
C ALA A 85 -7.38 6.53 -16.21
N ARG A 86 -6.65 6.71 -17.32
CA ARG A 86 -5.99 5.62 -18.04
C ARG A 86 -4.92 4.96 -17.17
N LEU A 87 -4.09 5.74 -16.46
CA LEU A 87 -3.08 5.21 -15.55
C LEU A 87 -3.70 4.45 -14.37
N ALA A 88 -4.81 4.95 -13.83
CA ALA A 88 -5.53 4.28 -12.76
C ALA A 88 -6.15 2.94 -13.24
N GLU A 89 -6.66 2.90 -14.47
CA GLU A 89 -7.15 1.66 -15.07
C GLU A 89 -6.02 0.66 -15.32
N GLU A 90 -4.89 1.11 -15.87
CA GLU A 90 -3.70 0.27 -16.08
C GLU A 90 -3.20 -0.33 -14.76
N ARG A 91 -3.14 0.46 -13.68
CA ARG A 91 -2.79 -0.05 -12.35
C ARG A 91 -3.78 -1.09 -11.84
N ARG A 92 -5.08 -0.87 -12.04
CA ARG A 92 -6.11 -1.87 -11.68
C ARG A 92 -5.97 -3.14 -12.49
N GLN A 93 -5.62 -3.06 -13.77
CA GLN A 93 -5.37 -4.23 -14.60
C GLN A 93 -4.11 -4.97 -14.15
N ALA A 94 -3.02 -4.25 -13.85
CA ALA A 94 -1.80 -4.83 -13.32
C ALA A 94 -2.01 -5.51 -11.95
N GLU A 95 -2.79 -4.92 -11.05
CA GLU A 95 -3.14 -5.51 -9.76
C GLU A 95 -3.95 -6.79 -9.94
N LYS A 96 -4.97 -6.79 -10.81
CA LYS A 96 -5.74 -7.99 -11.14
C LYS A 96 -4.87 -9.10 -11.75
N ALA A 97 -3.97 -8.75 -12.67
CA ALA A 97 -3.06 -9.72 -13.27
C ALA A 97 -2.11 -10.32 -12.22
N ALA A 98 -1.57 -9.50 -11.30
CA ALA A 98 -0.74 -9.97 -10.21
C ALA A 98 -1.51 -10.86 -9.22
N GLU A 99 -2.77 -10.53 -8.94
CA GLU A 99 -3.64 -11.36 -8.09
C GLU A 99 -3.97 -12.70 -8.77
N GLU A 100 -4.29 -12.69 -10.05
CA GLU A 100 -4.52 -13.92 -10.83
C GLU A 100 -3.27 -14.82 -10.86
N GLU A 101 -2.08 -14.22 -11.05
CA GLU A 101 -0.82 -14.96 -10.99
C GLU A 101 -0.57 -15.55 -9.60
N ARG A 102 -0.85 -14.81 -8.52
CA ARG A 102 -0.74 -15.32 -7.15
C ARG A 102 -1.69 -16.48 -6.89
N ILE A 103 -2.94 -16.38 -7.37
CA ILE A 103 -3.93 -17.47 -7.25
C ILE A 103 -3.44 -18.69 -8.05
N ALA A 104 -2.93 -18.51 -9.27
CA ALA A 104 -2.40 -19.60 -10.08
C ALA A 104 -1.18 -20.27 -9.41
N GLU A 105 -0.29 -19.50 -8.80
CA GLU A 105 0.85 -20.02 -8.03
C GLU A 105 0.38 -20.79 -6.79
N GLU A 106 -0.60 -20.27 -6.05
CA GLU A 106 -1.17 -20.95 -4.89
C GLU A 106 -1.82 -22.28 -5.28
N VAL A 107 -2.58 -22.31 -6.38
CA VAL A 107 -3.18 -23.53 -6.92
C VAL A 107 -2.09 -24.54 -7.32
N ARG A 108 -1.01 -24.11 -7.97
CA ARG A 108 0.13 -24.99 -8.30
C ARG A 108 0.80 -25.54 -7.04
N ARG A 109 1.03 -24.70 -6.02
CA ARG A 109 1.59 -25.13 -4.73
C ARG A 109 0.66 -26.10 -4.01
N ALA A 110 -0.65 -25.88 -4.04
CA ALA A 110 -1.63 -26.79 -3.46
C ALA A 110 -1.67 -28.13 -4.20
N ALA A 111 -1.59 -28.11 -5.53
CA ALA A 111 -1.51 -29.32 -6.35
C ALA A 111 -0.23 -30.12 -6.03
N ALA A 112 0.92 -29.47 -5.99
CA ALA A 112 2.19 -30.10 -5.64
C ALA A 112 2.18 -30.69 -4.22
N LYS A 113 1.58 -29.99 -3.25
CA LYS A 113 1.39 -30.52 -1.89
C LYS A 113 0.50 -31.76 -1.86
N ARG A 114 -0.60 -31.77 -2.62
CA ARG A 114 -1.48 -32.94 -2.72
C ARG A 114 -0.79 -34.14 -3.36
N GLU A 115 0.00 -33.90 -4.40
CA GLU A 115 0.80 -34.94 -5.05
C GLU A 115 1.85 -35.51 -4.11
N ALA A 116 2.58 -34.66 -3.37
CA ALA A 116 3.53 -35.09 -2.35
C ALA A 116 2.87 -35.89 -1.23
N GLN A 117 1.70 -35.45 -0.73
CA GLN A 117 0.93 -36.20 0.28
C GLN A 117 0.47 -37.56 -0.25
N LYS A 118 0.04 -37.62 -1.52
CA LYS A 118 -0.35 -38.88 -2.15
C LYS A 118 0.84 -39.83 -2.29
N ALA A 119 2.00 -39.32 -2.70
CA ALA A 119 3.23 -40.11 -2.80
C ALA A 119 3.70 -40.62 -1.43
N GLU A 120 3.64 -39.79 -0.39
CA GLU A 120 3.96 -40.19 0.98
C GLU A 120 2.98 -41.24 1.51
N ALA A 121 1.68 -41.08 1.24
CA ALA A 121 0.67 -42.08 1.61
C ALA A 121 0.90 -43.41 0.88
N GLU A 122 1.29 -43.38 -0.40
CA GLU A 122 1.62 -44.58 -1.17
C GLU A 122 2.90 -45.26 -0.65
N GLN A 123 3.93 -44.48 -0.27
CA GLN A 123 5.13 -45.01 0.39
C GLN A 123 4.80 -45.66 1.72
N LYS A 124 4.00 -44.99 2.58
CA LYS A 124 3.55 -45.56 3.85
C LYS A 124 2.71 -46.83 3.65
N ALA A 125 1.86 -46.88 2.62
CA ALA A 125 1.09 -48.08 2.32
C ALA A 125 1.97 -49.24 1.84
N LYS A 126 3.01 -48.97 1.04
CA LYS A 126 4.01 -49.99 0.63
C LYS A 126 4.83 -50.46 1.83
N GLU A 127 5.28 -49.55 2.67
CA GLU A 127 6.04 -49.87 3.89
C GLU A 127 5.19 -50.64 4.91
N GLU A 128 3.90 -50.31 5.07
CA GLU A 128 2.97 -51.07 5.91
C GLU A 128 2.67 -52.47 5.34
N ALA A 129 2.57 -52.60 4.01
CA ALA A 129 2.42 -53.90 3.36
C ALA A 129 3.67 -54.78 3.54
N GLU A 130 4.86 -54.20 3.37
CA GLU A 130 6.14 -54.87 3.60
C GLU A 130 6.32 -55.23 5.08
N GLN A 131 5.95 -54.34 6.01
CA GLN A 131 5.95 -54.66 7.45
C GLN A 131 4.96 -55.78 7.79
N LYS A 132 3.76 -55.80 7.20
CA LYS A 132 2.82 -56.92 7.39
C LYS A 132 3.37 -58.24 6.82
N GLU A 133 4.09 -58.19 5.71
CA GLU A 133 4.76 -59.37 5.15
C GLU A 133 5.90 -59.87 6.05
N VAL A 134 6.72 -58.97 6.60
CA VAL A 134 7.81 -59.30 7.52
C VAL A 134 7.28 -59.80 8.88
N VAL A 135 6.15 -59.26 9.37
CA VAL A 135 5.49 -59.72 10.61
C VAL A 135 4.83 -61.09 10.40
N ALA A 136 4.20 -61.32 9.25
CA ALA A 136 3.67 -62.65 8.89
C ALA A 136 4.78 -63.70 8.74
N ALA A 137 5.97 -63.31 8.25
CA ALA A 137 7.15 -64.17 8.22
C ALA A 137 7.70 -64.43 9.65
N GLN A 138 7.67 -63.45 10.55
CA GLN A 138 8.09 -63.60 11.95
C GLN A 138 7.19 -64.53 12.78
N GLU A 139 5.88 -64.64 12.48
CA GLU A 139 4.98 -65.59 13.17
C GLU A 139 5.28 -67.08 12.85
N THR A 140 6.13 -67.36 11.86
CA THR A 140 6.58 -68.73 11.54
C THR A 140 7.94 -69.12 12.14
N GLY A 141 8.62 -68.19 12.84
CA GLY A 141 9.95 -68.41 13.41
C GLY A 141 10.00 -68.23 14.93
N LYS A 142 9.81 -69.33 15.68
CA LYS A 142 10.17 -69.39 17.12
C LYS A 142 11.67 -69.05 17.31
N GLY A 143 11.99 -68.09 18.18
CA GLY A 143 13.33 -68.01 18.75
C GLY A 143 13.76 -66.64 19.30
N ASN A 144 13.59 -66.46 20.62
CA ASN A 144 14.39 -65.64 21.54
C ASN A 144 15.45 -64.70 20.92
N ALA A 145 15.15 -63.39 20.78
CA ALA A 145 16.16 -62.35 20.65
C ALA A 145 15.64 -61.00 21.15
N VAL A 146 16.46 -60.36 21.97
CA VAL A 146 16.24 -59.09 22.67
C VAL A 146 16.01 -57.95 21.67
N VAL A 147 14.86 -57.28 21.77
CA VAL A 147 14.51 -56.09 20.99
C VAL A 147 15.29 -54.88 21.52
N PRO A 148 16.12 -54.18 20.72
CA PRO A 148 16.54 -52.82 21.05
C PRO A 148 15.34 -51.89 20.85
N ALA A 149 14.96 -51.21 21.93
CA ALA A 149 13.88 -50.23 22.04
C ALA A 149 13.50 -49.55 20.72
N GLN A 150 12.29 -49.87 20.26
CA GLN A 150 11.57 -49.17 19.20
C GLN A 150 11.64 -47.67 19.41
N ILE A 151 12.08 -46.99 18.36
CA ILE A 151 12.00 -45.55 18.17
C ILE A 151 10.51 -45.19 18.28
N ALA A 152 10.16 -44.51 19.38
CA ALA A 152 8.81 -44.04 19.62
C ALA A 152 8.47 -42.96 18.58
N SER A 153 7.61 -43.35 17.65
CA SER A 153 7.00 -42.45 16.69
C SER A 153 6.10 -41.43 17.40
N SER A 154 6.34 -40.18 17.02
CA SER A 154 5.37 -39.11 16.76
C SER A 154 4.67 -38.32 17.86
N GLU A 155 4.83 -38.53 19.18
CA GLU A 155 4.29 -37.51 20.13
C GLU A 155 4.82 -37.56 21.58
N SER A 156 5.90 -38.30 21.88
CA SER A 156 6.35 -38.50 23.28
C SER A 156 6.85 -37.24 24.00
N TRP A 157 7.03 -36.13 23.29
CA TRP A 157 7.51 -34.85 23.85
C TRP A 157 6.45 -34.06 24.59
N LYS A 158 5.16 -34.30 24.33
CA LYS A 158 4.06 -33.73 25.11
C LYS A 158 3.88 -34.39 26.47
N ASP A 159 4.36 -35.63 26.65
CA ASP A 159 4.29 -36.38 27.90
C ASP A 159 5.35 -35.93 28.94
N VAL A 160 6.26 -35.01 28.59
CA VAL A 160 7.24 -34.46 29.53
C VAL A 160 6.59 -33.36 30.36
N VAL A 161 6.44 -33.63 31.66
CA VAL A 161 5.85 -32.69 32.61
C VAL A 161 6.82 -31.53 32.85
N VAL A 162 6.42 -30.33 32.45
CA VAL A 162 7.17 -29.09 32.70
C VAL A 162 6.69 -28.50 34.02
N THR A 163 7.62 -28.34 34.95
CA THR A 163 7.33 -27.82 36.29
C THR A 163 8.24 -26.64 36.58
N LYS A 164 7.74 -25.64 37.31
CA LYS A 164 8.54 -24.49 37.81
C LYS A 164 8.92 -24.65 39.28
N ASP A 165 8.34 -25.64 39.95
CA ASP A 165 8.53 -25.91 41.36
C ASP A 165 9.62 -26.98 41.59
N GLU A 166 10.63 -26.63 42.38
CA GLU A 166 11.71 -27.54 42.78
C GLU A 166 11.21 -28.69 43.68
N ALA A 167 10.03 -28.54 44.28
CA ALA A 167 9.42 -29.53 45.16
C ALA A 167 9.02 -30.82 44.42
N ASP A 168 8.52 -30.70 43.18
CA ASP A 168 8.09 -31.85 42.36
C ASP A 168 9.25 -32.69 41.83
N VAL A 169 10.46 -32.16 41.94
CA VAL A 169 11.69 -32.75 41.42
C VAL A 169 12.49 -33.44 42.53
N LYS A 170 12.14 -33.21 43.80
CA LYS A 170 12.86 -33.69 44.97
C LYS A 170 12.76 -35.22 45.10
N GLY A 171 13.79 -35.92 44.64
CA GLY A 171 13.89 -37.39 44.64
C GLY A 171 14.00 -38.03 43.25
N MET A 172 13.98 -37.23 42.18
CA MET A 172 14.19 -37.70 40.81
C MET A 172 15.68 -37.70 40.44
N LEU A 173 16.07 -38.58 39.52
CA LEU A 173 17.44 -38.67 39.04
C LEU A 173 17.71 -37.50 38.09
N PHE A 174 18.70 -36.67 38.44
CA PHE A 174 19.22 -35.63 37.56
C PHE A 174 19.82 -36.27 36.31
N VAL A 175 19.35 -35.85 35.13
CA VAL A 175 19.81 -36.38 33.85
C VAL A 175 20.80 -35.41 33.22
N ASP A 176 20.38 -34.17 32.99
CA ASP A 176 21.21 -33.19 32.28
C ASP A 176 20.74 -31.75 32.54
N LYS A 177 21.67 -30.80 32.35
CA LYS A 177 21.38 -29.37 32.36
C LYS A 177 21.28 -28.88 30.92
N TYR A 178 20.17 -28.22 30.61
CA TYR A 178 19.94 -27.59 29.32
C TYR A 178 20.08 -26.08 29.43
N ASP A 179 21.00 -25.58 28.63
CA ASP A 179 21.12 -24.17 28.30
C ASP A 179 20.65 -24.01 26.85
N LEU A 180 19.55 -23.27 26.65
CA LEU A 180 19.00 -23.01 25.33
C LEU A 180 18.83 -21.52 25.13
N THR A 181 19.62 -20.96 24.22
CA THR A 181 19.42 -19.62 23.69
C THR A 181 18.74 -19.72 22.33
N LEU A 182 17.51 -19.25 22.23
CA LEU A 182 16.76 -19.18 20.98
C LEU A 182 16.78 -17.74 20.47
N THR A 183 17.58 -17.49 19.43
CA THR A 183 17.61 -16.23 18.69
C THR A 183 16.76 -16.36 17.45
N GLN A 184 15.73 -15.54 17.30
CA GLN A 184 14.88 -15.56 16.11
C GLN A 184 15.49 -14.73 14.98
N SER A 185 15.28 -15.14 13.72
CA SER A 185 15.78 -14.40 12.56
C SER A 185 14.82 -13.30 12.11
N SER A 186 15.39 -12.33 11.39
CA SER A 186 14.90 -10.99 10.98
C SER A 186 13.43 -10.85 10.53
N ASN A 187 12.71 -11.92 10.21
CA ASN A 187 11.37 -11.83 9.60
C ASN A 187 10.20 -11.76 10.60
N TRP A 188 10.47 -11.83 11.92
CA TRP A 188 9.43 -11.83 12.96
C TRP A 188 9.69 -10.77 14.04
N SER A 189 9.91 -9.52 13.61
CA SER A 189 10.20 -8.34 14.45
C SER A 189 9.09 -7.95 15.47
N ARG A 190 8.04 -8.77 15.60
CA ARG A 190 6.91 -8.58 16.52
C ARG A 190 6.57 -9.81 17.38
N ALA A 191 7.40 -10.86 17.44
CA ALA A 191 7.10 -12.05 18.24
C ALA A 191 6.92 -11.68 19.72
N LYS A 192 5.76 -12.03 20.31
CA LYS A 192 5.44 -11.78 21.73
C LYS A 192 6.29 -12.69 22.64
N SER A 193 6.61 -12.23 23.86
CA SER A 193 7.40 -13.01 24.83
C SER A 193 6.82 -14.41 25.03
N ASP A 194 5.49 -14.50 25.16
CA ASP A 194 4.77 -15.74 25.39
C ASP A 194 4.97 -16.79 24.29
N GLU A 195 5.04 -16.36 23.01
CA GLU A 195 5.24 -17.27 21.88
C GLU A 195 6.67 -17.79 21.81
N MET A 196 7.63 -16.94 22.20
CA MET A 196 9.05 -17.31 22.26
C MET A 196 9.34 -18.26 23.44
N GLU A 197 8.69 -18.03 24.58
CA GLU A 197 8.72 -18.92 25.74
C GLU A 197 8.15 -20.30 25.41
N LEU A 198 7.00 -20.34 24.72
CA LEU A 198 6.38 -21.59 24.31
C LEU A 198 7.24 -22.34 23.28
N GLY A 199 7.79 -21.64 22.30
CA GLY A 199 8.70 -22.22 21.30
C GLY A 199 9.97 -22.80 21.93
N ALA A 200 10.59 -22.07 22.86
CA ALA A 200 11.78 -22.52 23.57
C ALA A 200 11.46 -23.70 24.51
N THR A 201 10.32 -23.69 25.20
CA THR A 201 9.86 -24.81 26.04
C THR A 201 9.64 -26.08 25.23
N ILE A 202 9.04 -25.98 24.04
CA ILE A 202 8.84 -27.13 23.13
C ILE A 202 10.18 -27.71 22.67
N GLN A 203 11.15 -26.85 22.33
CA GLN A 203 12.49 -27.32 21.95
C GLN A 203 13.19 -28.03 23.11
N LEU A 204 13.05 -27.51 24.32
CA LEU A 204 13.59 -28.08 25.53
C LEU A 204 12.96 -29.44 25.85
N GLN A 205 11.64 -29.57 25.73
CA GLN A 205 10.91 -30.84 25.87
C GLN A 205 11.38 -31.89 24.85
N LYS A 206 11.56 -31.50 23.59
CA LYS A 206 12.09 -32.41 22.54
C LYS A 206 13.48 -32.92 22.89
N ARG A 207 14.37 -32.06 23.40
CA ARG A 207 15.70 -32.47 23.87
C ARG A 207 15.65 -33.36 25.11
N ALA A 208 14.73 -33.09 26.04
CA ALA A 208 14.52 -33.91 27.23
C ALA A 208 14.06 -35.34 26.89
N VAL A 209 13.16 -35.49 25.90
CA VAL A 209 12.73 -36.83 25.42
C VAL A 209 13.86 -37.61 24.78
N GLN A 210 14.72 -36.95 24.00
CA GLN A 210 15.89 -37.62 23.40
C GLN A 210 16.77 -38.27 24.47
N ARG A 211 16.82 -37.71 25.68
CA ARG A 211 17.57 -38.25 26.82
C ARG A 211 16.72 -39.10 27.78
N ARG A 212 15.48 -39.43 27.41
CA ARG A 212 14.52 -40.21 28.22
C ARG A 212 14.23 -39.58 29.58
N ALA A 213 14.26 -38.25 29.67
CA ALA A 213 13.78 -37.53 30.84
C ALA A 213 12.24 -37.50 30.83
N THR A 214 11.66 -37.47 32.04
CA THR A 214 10.20 -37.48 32.24
C THR A 214 9.69 -36.17 32.80
N HIS A 215 10.55 -35.42 33.51
CA HIS A 215 10.23 -34.14 34.10
C HIS A 215 11.27 -33.11 33.69
N LEU A 216 10.81 -31.89 33.48
CA LEU A 216 11.65 -30.77 33.12
C LEU A 216 11.38 -29.60 34.06
N LEU A 217 12.42 -29.16 34.77
CA LEU A 217 12.40 -28.01 35.65
C LEU A 217 12.93 -26.79 34.91
N ILE A 218 12.14 -25.73 34.80
CA ILE A 218 12.62 -24.45 34.26
C ILE A 218 13.06 -23.58 35.43
N LYS A 219 14.36 -23.28 35.52
CA LYS A 219 14.93 -22.46 36.60
C LYS A 219 14.88 -20.97 36.27
N GLU A 220 15.19 -20.64 35.03
CA GLU A 220 15.35 -19.25 34.63
C GLU A 220 14.93 -19.06 33.17
N VAL A 221 14.20 -17.98 32.94
CA VAL A 221 13.75 -17.54 31.62
C VAL A 221 14.13 -16.07 31.51
N GLU A 222 15.20 -15.78 30.78
CA GLU A 222 15.62 -14.41 30.49
C GLU A 222 15.24 -14.03 29.08
N PHE A 223 14.48 -12.95 28.97
CA PHE A 223 14.06 -12.41 27.69
C PHE A 223 14.87 -11.16 27.36
N LYS A 224 15.76 -11.26 26.37
CA LYS A 224 16.62 -10.15 25.97
C LYS A 224 16.09 -9.51 24.67
N ARG A 225 15.60 -8.29 24.79
CA ARG A 225 15.30 -7.39 23.68
C ARG A 225 16.25 -6.21 23.69
N THR A 226 17.37 -6.33 22.99
CA THR A 226 18.28 -5.22 22.73
C THR A 226 17.81 -4.43 21.50
N TYR A 227 17.84 -3.10 21.58
CA TYR A 227 17.38 -2.23 20.49
C TYR A 227 18.26 -2.44 19.25
N GLY A 228 17.66 -2.92 18.14
CA GLY A 228 18.35 -3.20 16.89
C GLY A 228 18.88 -4.63 16.73
N GLU A 229 18.72 -5.51 17.73
CA GLU A 229 19.10 -6.92 17.66
C GLU A 229 17.85 -7.81 17.69
N PRO A 230 17.81 -8.95 16.97
CA PRO A 230 16.68 -9.86 17.04
C PRO A 230 16.38 -10.30 18.48
N PRO A 231 15.09 -10.38 18.87
CA PRO A 231 14.72 -10.82 20.20
C PRO A 231 15.28 -12.23 20.43
N SER A 232 15.94 -12.39 21.58
CA SER A 232 16.53 -13.66 21.99
C SER A 232 15.98 -14.05 23.35
N ILE A 233 15.60 -15.31 23.49
CA ILE A 233 15.18 -15.86 24.77
C ILE A 233 16.21 -16.89 25.23
N HIS A 234 16.67 -16.74 26.46
CA HIS A 234 17.57 -17.65 27.12
C HIS A 234 16.78 -18.41 28.19
N ILE A 235 16.70 -19.73 28.06
CA ILE A 235 16.03 -20.60 29.02
C ILE A 235 17.03 -21.60 29.57
N VAL A 236 17.15 -21.60 30.90
CA VAL A 236 17.92 -22.62 31.63
C VAL A 236 16.94 -23.59 32.26
N GLY A 237 17.02 -24.85 31.82
CA GLY A 237 16.21 -25.93 32.35
C GLY A 237 17.05 -27.12 32.78
N GLU A 238 16.57 -27.87 33.75
CA GLU A 238 17.18 -29.11 34.21
C GLU A 238 16.22 -30.26 33.97
N ALA A 239 16.73 -31.36 33.42
CA ALA A 239 15.92 -32.52 33.10
C ALA A 239 16.12 -33.62 34.12
N TYR A 240 15.01 -34.19 34.53
CA TYR A 240 14.93 -35.19 35.58
C TYR A 240 14.19 -36.44 35.09
N ARG A 241 14.60 -37.58 35.64
CA ARG A 241 13.98 -38.86 35.37
C ARG A 241 13.46 -39.48 36.65
N LYS A 242 12.17 -39.85 36.65
CA LYS A 242 11.60 -40.65 37.73
C LYS A 242 12.32 -42.00 37.77
N ARG A 243 12.89 -42.33 38.93
CA ARG A 243 13.44 -43.66 39.20
C ARG A 243 12.24 -44.60 39.36
N ASN A 244 12.02 -45.48 38.38
CA ASN A 244 11.16 -46.65 38.57
C ASN A 244 11.85 -47.64 39.51
#